data_AF-A0A4Q9Y473-F1
#
_entry.id   AF-A0A4Q9Y473-F1
#
_cell.length_a   1.000
_cell.length_b   1.000
_cell.length_c   1.000
_cell.angle_alpha   90.00
_cell.angle_beta   90.00
_cell.angle_gamma   90.00
#
_symmetry.space_group_name_H-M   'P 1'
#
loop_
_entity.id
_entity.type
_entity.pdbx_description
1 polymer ?
#
loop_
_entity_poly.entity_id
_entity_poly.type
_entity_poly.pdbx_seq_one_letter_code
_entity_poly.pdbx_strand_id
1 'polypeptide(L)'
;MTLFDRIKKLADSQGKSITSVEQDLGMSRNYLYKWKTMNPKSDSLEKVADYFGVTTDYLLGRETQDSPSWATEDDKIDLDKWLQSNVPMGFQGMDMDDETKIKVRAFLEGVFWEDKQKHRNDDNKK
;
A
#
# COMPACT_ATOMS: atom_id res chain seq x y z
N MET A 1 9.67 9.14 -5.84
CA MET A 1 8.65 9.45 -4.81
C MET A 1 9.38 9.81 -3.53
N THR A 2 9.11 10.98 -2.95
CA THR A 2 9.75 11.43 -1.69
C THR A 2 9.03 10.86 -0.46
N LEU A 3 9.65 10.98 0.73
CA LEU A 3 9.02 10.67 2.02
C LEU A 3 7.68 11.41 2.19
N PHE A 4 7.66 12.71 1.89
CA PHE A 4 6.44 13.51 1.94
C PHE A 4 5.37 12.98 0.96
N ASP A 5 5.75 12.60 -0.26
CA ASP A 5 4.80 12.09 -1.25
C ASP A 5 4.16 10.78 -0.79
N ARG A 6 4.92 9.88 -0.14
CA ARG A 6 4.39 8.63 0.46
C ARG A 6 3.38 8.94 1.56
N ILE A 7 3.73 9.82 2.49
CA ILE A 7 2.83 10.23 3.57
C ILE A 7 1.56 10.87 3.03
N LYS A 8 1.68 11.70 1.99
CA LYS A 8 0.53 12.30 1.32
C LYS A 8 -0.38 11.24 0.70
N LYS A 9 0.17 10.24 0.01
CA LYS A 9 -0.63 9.13 -0.52
C LYS A 9 -1.37 8.35 0.56
N LEU A 10 -0.71 8.10 1.70
CA LEU A 10 -1.33 7.41 2.85
C LEU A 10 -2.44 8.26 3.50
N ALA A 11 -2.25 9.58 3.58
CA ALA A 11 -3.29 10.49 4.07
C ALA A 11 -4.49 10.53 3.11
N ASP A 12 -4.22 10.66 1.80
CA ASP A 12 -5.24 10.69 0.75
C ASP A 12 -6.05 9.38 0.71
N SER A 13 -5.42 8.21 0.91
CA SER A 13 -6.13 6.92 0.95
C SER A 13 -7.05 6.75 2.16
N GLN A 14 -6.80 7.50 3.25
CA GLN A 14 -7.67 7.58 4.41
C GLN A 14 -8.66 8.76 4.34
N GLY A 15 -8.70 9.51 3.22
CA GLY A 15 -9.53 10.70 3.08
C GLY A 15 -9.15 11.86 4.02
N LYS A 16 -7.91 11.87 4.51
CA LYS A 16 -7.40 12.87 5.46
C LYS A 16 -6.47 13.87 4.78
N SER A 17 -6.55 15.12 5.20
CA SER A 17 -5.54 16.12 4.83
C SER A 17 -4.27 15.94 5.67
N ILE A 18 -3.11 16.37 5.14
CA ILE A 18 -1.85 16.38 5.91
C ILE A 18 -2.00 17.14 7.22
N THR A 19 -2.73 18.26 7.23
CA THR A 19 -2.97 19.03 8.46
C THR A 19 -3.80 18.25 9.49
N SER A 20 -4.76 17.43 9.05
CA SER A 20 -5.50 16.53 9.96
C SER A 20 -4.59 15.47 10.56
N VAL A 21 -3.69 14.88 9.75
CA VAL A 21 -2.71 13.90 10.24
C VAL A 21 -1.75 14.54 11.25
N GLU A 22 -1.29 15.76 11.00
CA GLU A 22 -0.47 16.51 11.97
C GLU A 22 -1.21 16.73 13.30
N GLN A 23 -2.50 17.07 13.25
CA GLN A 23 -3.33 17.25 14.44
C GLN A 23 -3.52 15.94 15.22
N ASP A 24 -3.84 14.85 14.52
CA ASP A 24 -4.03 13.53 15.12
C ASP A 24 -2.72 13.04 15.80
N LEU A 25 -1.58 13.40 15.22
CA LEU A 25 -0.25 13.08 15.76
C LEU A 25 0.25 14.06 16.82
N GLY A 26 -0.49 15.13 17.13
CA GLY A 26 -0.04 16.19 18.04
C GLY A 26 1.20 16.94 17.56
N MET A 27 1.40 17.02 16.25
CA MET A 27 2.51 17.74 15.62
C MET A 27 2.14 19.19 15.31
N SER A 28 3.13 20.08 15.27
CA SER A 28 2.88 21.47 14.87
C SER A 28 2.36 21.54 13.44
N ARG A 29 1.53 22.54 13.13
CA ARG A 29 1.06 22.77 11.76
C ARG A 29 2.21 22.89 10.77
N ASN A 30 2.06 22.30 9.58
CA ASN A 30 3.05 22.24 8.50
C ASN A 30 4.35 21.49 8.86
N TYR A 31 4.38 20.70 9.94
CA TYR A 31 5.53 19.91 10.32
C TYR A 31 5.92 18.88 9.25
N LEU A 32 4.97 18.12 8.73
CA LEU A 32 5.23 17.08 7.72
C LEU A 32 5.67 17.69 6.39
N TYR A 33 5.21 18.89 6.05
CA TYR A 33 5.65 19.60 4.83
C TYR A 33 7.15 19.93 4.84
N LYS A 34 7.77 20.07 6.02
CA LYS A 34 9.22 20.30 6.13
C LYS A 34 10.01 19.09 5.66
N TRP A 35 9.42 17.89 5.64
CA TRP A 35 10.09 16.66 5.21
C TRP A 35 10.32 16.59 3.70
N LYS A 36 9.87 17.61 2.95
CA LYS A 36 10.28 17.83 1.55
C LYS A 36 11.74 18.27 1.43
N THR A 37 12.28 18.95 2.44
CA THR A 37 13.61 19.56 2.40
C THR A 37 14.49 19.19 3.61
N MET A 38 13.89 18.69 4.68
CA MET A 38 14.57 18.32 5.92
C MET A 38 14.35 16.85 6.27
N ASN A 39 15.36 16.21 6.85
CA ASN A 39 15.21 14.86 7.34
C ASN A 39 14.42 14.84 8.67
N PRO A 40 13.49 13.88 8.85
CA PRO A 40 12.78 13.70 10.11
C PRO A 40 13.72 13.25 11.23
N LYS A 41 13.32 13.51 12.48
CA LYS A 41 13.87 12.77 13.62
C LYS A 41 13.31 11.35 13.64
N SER A 42 14.08 10.41 14.17
CA SER A 42 13.66 8.99 14.27
C SER A 42 12.29 8.85 14.92
N ASP A 43 12.10 9.44 16.10
CA ASP A 43 10.84 9.35 16.86
C ASP A 43 9.64 9.88 16.07
N SER A 44 9.82 10.98 15.32
CA SER A 44 8.74 11.53 14.50
C SER A 44 8.41 10.63 13.32
N LEU A 45 9.42 10.02 12.71
CA LEU A 45 9.25 9.08 11.60
C LEU A 45 8.51 7.81 12.05
N GLU A 46 8.92 7.25 13.19
CA GLU A 46 8.27 6.09 13.81
C GLU A 46 6.81 6.38 14.14
N LYS A 47 6.53 7.53 14.78
CA LYS A 47 5.17 7.94 15.11
C LYS A 47 4.25 8.04 13.89
N VAL A 48 4.77 8.53 12.76
CA VAL A 48 4.02 8.58 11.50
C VAL A 48 3.80 7.18 10.93
N ALA A 49 4.82 6.31 11.00
CA ALA A 49 4.74 4.93 10.53
C ALA A 49 3.65 4.15 11.30
N ASP A 50 3.67 4.23 12.63
CA ASP A 50 2.69 3.59 13.52
C ASP A 50 1.27 4.08 13.25
N TYR A 51 1.10 5.39 13.06
CA TYR A 51 -0.20 5.99 12.78
C TYR A 51 -0.83 5.47 11.47
N PHE A 52 -0.01 5.17 10.46
CA PHE A 52 -0.47 4.60 9.20
C PHE A 52 -0.42 3.07 9.16
N GLY A 53 0.12 2.40 10.20
CA GLY A 53 0.30 0.95 10.23
C GLY A 53 1.31 0.43 9.21
N VAL A 54 2.33 1.22 8.88
CA VAL A 54 3.40 0.87 7.93
C VAL A 54 4.76 0.87 8.63
N THR A 55 5.81 0.40 7.96
CA THR A 55 7.18 0.46 8.51
C THR A 55 7.84 1.81 8.20
N THR A 56 8.83 2.19 9.00
CA THR A 56 9.69 3.34 8.70
C THR A 56 10.45 3.14 7.38
N ASP A 57 10.82 1.90 7.06
CA ASP A 57 11.43 1.55 5.79
C ASP A 57 10.50 1.78 4.59
N TYR A 58 9.20 1.50 4.72
CA TYR A 58 8.19 1.89 3.71
C TYR A 58 8.24 3.40 3.48
N LEU A 59 8.14 4.19 4.57
CA LEU A 59 8.14 5.66 4.46
C LEU A 59 9.42 6.21 3.82
N LEU A 60 10.57 5.61 4.14
CA LEU A 60 11.87 5.98 3.57
C LEU A 60 12.08 5.43 2.15
N GLY A 61 11.22 4.53 1.68
CA GLY A 61 11.36 3.90 0.37
C GLY A 61 12.47 2.88 0.29
N ARG A 62 12.75 2.22 1.41
CA ARG A 62 13.70 1.09 1.54
C ARG A 62 13.02 -0.26 1.42
N GLU A 63 11.71 -0.27 1.26
CA GLU A 63 10.96 -1.40 0.74
C GLU A 63 11.69 -1.95 -0.50
N THR A 64 12.29 -3.11 -0.32
CA THR A 64 12.81 -3.91 -1.41
C THR A 64 11.63 -4.16 -2.33
N GLN A 65 11.72 -3.72 -3.59
CA GLN A 65 10.79 -4.15 -4.64
C GLN A 65 10.88 -5.66 -4.90
N ASP A 66 11.75 -6.36 -4.19
CA ASP A 66 11.87 -7.78 -4.23
C ASP A 66 10.91 -8.38 -3.21
N SER A 67 10.17 -9.38 -3.67
CA SER A 67 9.57 -10.42 -2.85
C SER A 67 10.49 -10.75 -1.66
N PRO A 68 9.96 -11.19 -0.51
CA PRO A 68 10.79 -11.57 0.64
C PRO A 68 12.03 -12.35 0.20
N SER A 69 13.19 -12.22 0.84
CA SER A 69 14.44 -12.83 0.33
C SER A 69 14.42 -14.35 0.12
N TRP A 70 13.40 -15.03 0.66
CA TRP A 70 13.11 -16.45 0.47
C TRP A 70 12.20 -16.75 -0.74
N ALA A 71 11.55 -15.73 -1.30
CA ALA A 71 10.60 -15.84 -2.39
C ALA A 71 11.31 -15.74 -3.74
N THR A 72 11.12 -16.78 -4.54
CA THR A 72 11.66 -16.98 -5.88
C THR A 72 10.61 -16.62 -6.94
N GLU A 73 10.98 -16.66 -8.23
CA GLU A 73 9.98 -16.48 -9.30
C GLU A 73 8.90 -17.57 -9.30
N ASP A 74 9.21 -18.76 -8.76
CA ASP A 74 8.25 -19.84 -8.58
C ASP A 74 7.25 -19.57 -7.44
N ASP A 75 7.57 -18.62 -6.54
CA ASP A 75 6.67 -18.14 -5.48
C ASP A 75 5.74 -17.01 -5.96
N LYS A 76 5.88 -16.55 -7.21
CA LYS A 76 4.88 -15.68 -7.84
C LYS A 76 3.63 -16.51 -8.09
N ILE A 77 2.66 -16.37 -7.19
CA ILE A 77 1.34 -16.94 -7.38
C ILE A 77 0.68 -16.23 -8.56
N ASP A 78 0.57 -16.94 -9.68
CA ASP A 78 -0.31 -16.58 -10.78
C ASP A 78 -1.74 -16.56 -10.22
N LEU A 79 -2.21 -15.36 -9.91
CA LEU A 79 -3.46 -15.14 -9.17
C LEU A 79 -4.66 -15.73 -9.92
N ASP A 80 -4.60 -15.74 -11.25
CA ASP A 80 -5.64 -16.34 -12.09
C ASP A 80 -5.63 -17.87 -11.93
N LYS A 81 -4.46 -18.52 -12.00
CA LYS A 81 -4.34 -19.96 -11.70
C LYS A 81 -4.72 -20.30 -10.27
N TRP A 82 -4.38 -19.44 -9.31
CA TRP A 82 -4.68 -19.66 -7.89
C TRP A 82 -6.18 -19.55 -7.61
N LEU A 83 -6.87 -18.58 -8.19
CA LEU A 83 -8.33 -18.44 -8.12
C LEU A 83 -9.08 -19.55 -8.88
N GLN A 84 -8.42 -20.25 -9.80
CA GLN A 84 -8.96 -21.42 -10.49
C GLN A 84 -8.58 -22.74 -9.80
N SER A 85 -7.66 -22.71 -8.84
CA SER A 85 -7.22 -23.91 -8.13
C SER A 85 -8.27 -24.37 -7.12
N ASN A 86 -8.35 -25.69 -6.91
CA ASN A 86 -9.25 -26.29 -5.92
C ASN A 86 -8.65 -26.26 -4.50
N VAL A 87 -7.76 -25.31 -4.22
CA VAL A 87 -7.10 -25.17 -2.92
C VAL A 87 -8.13 -24.65 -1.90
N PRO A 88 -8.28 -25.29 -0.73
CA PRO A 88 -9.12 -24.77 0.34
C PRO A 88 -8.60 -23.39 0.76
N MET A 89 -9.41 -22.36 0.50
CA MET A 89 -9.09 -20.99 0.90
C MET A 89 -9.84 -20.70 2.20
N GLY A 90 -9.15 -20.09 3.15
CA GLY A 90 -9.79 -19.61 4.35
C GLY A 90 -9.13 -18.35 4.89
N PHE A 91 -9.94 -17.49 5.52
CA PHE A 91 -9.47 -16.29 6.19
C PHE A 91 -9.86 -16.37 7.67
N GLN A 92 -8.87 -16.25 8.56
CA GLN A 92 -9.07 -16.43 10.00
C GLN A 92 -9.75 -17.76 10.38
N GLY A 93 -9.45 -18.83 9.63
CA GLY A 93 -10.01 -20.17 9.87
C GLY A 93 -11.44 -20.36 9.36
N MET A 94 -12.03 -19.37 8.69
CA MET A 94 -13.27 -19.55 7.94
C MET A 94 -12.95 -19.99 6.53
N ASP A 95 -13.42 -21.18 6.13
CA ASP A 95 -13.35 -21.61 4.74
C ASP A 95 -14.20 -20.69 3.85
N MET A 96 -13.68 -20.40 2.67
CA MET A 96 -14.36 -19.60 1.66
C MET A 96 -15.17 -20.53 0.77
N ASP A 97 -16.48 -20.31 0.73
CA ASP A 97 -17.36 -20.94 -0.25
C ASP A 97 -17.13 -20.38 -1.67
N ASP A 98 -17.72 -21.04 -2.67
CA ASP A 98 -17.51 -20.68 -4.06
C ASP A 98 -18.06 -19.28 -4.40
N GLU A 99 -19.11 -18.84 -3.72
CA GLU A 99 -19.66 -17.49 -3.89
C GLU A 99 -18.65 -16.42 -3.41
N THR A 100 -18.02 -16.65 -2.26
CA THR A 100 -17.00 -15.75 -1.70
C THR A 100 -15.78 -15.70 -2.60
N LYS A 101 -15.35 -16.83 -3.17
CA LYS A 101 -14.24 -16.88 -4.14
C LYS A 101 -14.52 -16.03 -5.39
N ILE A 102 -15.75 -16.08 -5.91
CA ILE A 102 -16.15 -15.26 -7.07
C ILE A 102 -16.07 -13.77 -6.73
N LYS A 103 -16.53 -13.36 -5.54
CA LYS A 103 -16.46 -11.95 -5.10
C LYS A 103 -15.03 -11.47 -4.94
N VAL A 104 -14.15 -12.29 -4.36
CA VAL A 104 -12.73 -11.98 -4.23
C VAL A 104 -12.05 -11.87 -5.60
N ARG A 105 -12.35 -12.77 -6.53
CA ARG A 105 -11.88 -12.67 -7.92
C ARG A 105 -12.29 -11.35 -8.56
N ALA A 106 -13.58 -11.02 -8.53
CA ALA A 106 -14.10 -9.80 -9.15
C ALA A 106 -13.48 -8.53 -8.55
N PHE A 107 -13.25 -8.51 -7.23
CA PHE A 107 -12.55 -7.42 -6.56
C PHE A 107 -11.11 -7.28 -7.04
N LEU A 108 -10.34 -8.37 -7.02
CA LEU A 108 -8.93 -8.37 -7.42
C LEU A 108 -8.78 -7.97 -8.90
N GLU A 109 -9.59 -8.54 -9.80
CA GLU A 109 -9.64 -8.13 -11.20
C GLU A 109 -9.86 -6.63 -11.31
N GLY A 110 -10.87 -6.08 -10.63
CA GLY A 110 -11.15 -4.64 -10.62
C GLY A 110 -9.93 -3.79 -10.26
N VAL A 111 -9.22 -4.14 -9.18
CA VAL A 111 -7.98 -3.47 -8.75
C VAL A 111 -6.92 -3.49 -9.85
N PHE A 112 -6.67 -4.64 -10.49
CA PHE A 112 -5.67 -4.75 -11.55
C PHE A 112 -6.07 -4.02 -12.83
N TRP A 113 -7.36 -4.03 -13.20
CA TRP A 113 -7.85 -3.29 -14.36
C TRP A 113 -7.74 -1.78 -14.18
N GLU A 114 -7.98 -1.26 -12.97
CA GLU A 114 -7.78 0.15 -12.66
C GLU A 114 -6.32 0.58 -12.82
N ASP A 115 -5.38 -0.20 -12.30
CA ASP A 115 -3.96 0.10 -12.45
C ASP A 115 -3.48 -0.04 -13.89
N LYS A 116 -3.97 -1.05 -14.63
CA LYS A 116 -3.68 -1.20 -16.07
C LYS A 116 -4.23 -0.02 -16.89
N GLN A 117 -5.39 0.52 -16.54
CA GLN A 117 -5.96 1.71 -17.21
C GLN A 117 -5.15 2.98 -16.91
N LYS A 118 -4.65 3.15 -15.67
CA LYS A 118 -3.77 4.27 -15.32
C LYS A 118 -2.47 4.22 -16.13
N HIS A 119 -1.82 3.07 -16.21
CA HIS A 119 -0.59 2.90 -16.99
C HIS A 119 -0.80 3.08 -18.50
N ARG A 120 -1.90 2.58 -19.06
CA ARG A 120 -2.23 2.79 -20.50
C ARG A 120 -2.49 4.26 -20.84
N ASN A 121 -3.11 5.02 -19.93
CA ASN A 121 -3.39 6.44 -20.14
C ASN A 121 -2.14 7.32 -19.98
N ASP A 122 -1.16 6.89 -19.17
CA ASP A 122 0.13 7.59 -19.04
C ASP A 122 1.04 7.36 -20.25
N ASP A 123 1.01 6.18 -20.86
CA ASP A 123 1.79 5.87 -22.07
C ASP A 123 1.25 6.57 -23.34
N ASN A 124 -0.07 6.76 -23.44
CA ASN A 124 -0.72 7.50 -24.54
C ASN A 124 -0.59 9.03 -24.44
N LYS A 125 0.11 9.54 -23.41
CA LYS A 125 0.29 10.97 -23.16
C LYS A 125 1.72 11.47 -23.46
N LYS A 126 2.58 10.61 -24.01
CA LYS A 126 3.86 10.95 -24.65
C LYS A 126 3.71 11.01 -26.16
#